data_AF-A0A355B624-F1
#
_entry.id   AF-A0A355B624-F1
#
_cell.length_a   1.000
_cell.length_b   1.000
_cell.length_c   1.000
_cell.angle_alpha   90.00
_cell.angle_beta   90.00
_cell.angle_gamma   90.00
#
_symmetry.space_group_name_H-M   'P 1'
#
loop_
_entity.id
_entity.type
_entity.pdbx_description
1 polymer ?
#
loop_
_entity_poly.entity_id
_entity_poly.type
_entity_poly.pdbx_seq_one_letter_code
_entity_poly.pdbx_strand_id
1 'polypeptide(L)'
;GEPLTIFGNGTQTRSFCYISDLVNGLIRLMESDVREPVNIGNPNEMTILKVAERIRELTGTSSPIEHCPLPEDDPKVRQPDIFRAKELLGWEPKVGFEDGIRSTLEDFRRRIEQGEEMAS
;
A
#
# COMPACT_ATOMS: atom_id res chain seq x y z
N GLY A 1 -7.98 19.11 -9.52
CA GLY A 1 -8.21 17.86 -8.80
C GLY A 1 -8.85 18.18 -7.48
N GLU A 2 -9.53 17.20 -6.88
CA GLU A 2 -10.12 17.32 -5.55
C GLU A 2 -9.03 17.34 -4.45
N PRO A 3 -9.36 17.78 -3.21
CA PRO A 3 -8.48 17.65 -2.06
C PRO A 3 -8.06 16.21 -1.77
N LEU A 4 -6.85 16.03 -1.23
CA LEU A 4 -6.37 14.77 -0.69
C LEU A 4 -6.77 14.67 0.77
N THR A 5 -7.74 13.83 1.08
CA THR A 5 -8.24 13.66 2.44
C THR A 5 -7.35 12.72 3.25
N ILE A 6 -6.88 13.17 4.41
CA ILE A 6 -6.19 12.38 5.43
C ILE A 6 -7.07 12.33 6.69
N PHE A 7 -7.42 11.13 7.15
CA PHE A 7 -8.04 10.97 8.46
C PHE A 7 -6.98 11.02 9.56
N GLY A 8 -7.16 11.85 10.59
CA GLY A 8 -6.16 12.17 11.59
C GLY A 8 -5.11 13.19 11.09
N ASN A 9 -4.00 13.31 11.81
CA ASN A 9 -2.91 14.24 11.48
C ASN A 9 -1.90 13.65 10.47
N GLY A 10 -2.11 12.41 10.00
CA GLY A 10 -1.25 11.73 9.05
C GLY A 10 0.00 11.09 9.64
N THR A 11 0.20 11.11 10.97
CA THR A 11 1.35 10.46 11.62
C THR A 11 1.17 8.96 11.81
N GLN A 12 -0.04 8.44 11.65
CA GLN A 12 -0.30 7.00 11.64
C GLN A 12 0.44 6.34 10.47
N THR A 13 0.95 5.13 10.73
CA THR A 13 1.76 4.40 9.76
C THR A 13 0.95 3.30 9.08
N ARG A 14 1.29 3.05 7.81
CA ARG A 14 0.80 1.93 7.02
C ARG A 14 1.96 1.27 6.29
N SER A 15 1.77 0.00 5.98
CA SER A 15 2.65 -0.73 5.08
C SER A 15 1.95 -1.01 3.76
N PHE A 16 2.68 -0.86 2.65
CA PHE A 16 2.15 -1.07 1.30
C PHE A 16 2.90 -2.21 0.63
N CYS A 17 2.16 -3.27 0.27
CA CYS A 17 2.70 -4.41 -0.47
C CYS A 17 2.22 -4.32 -1.91
N TYR A 18 3.16 -4.34 -2.86
CA TYR A 18 2.79 -4.30 -4.27
C TYR A 18 2.17 -5.64 -4.71
N ILE A 19 1.24 -5.57 -5.66
CA ILE A 19 0.38 -6.71 -6.02
C ILE A 19 1.18 -7.92 -6.52
N SER A 20 2.27 -7.72 -7.27
CA SER A 20 3.08 -8.84 -7.77
C SER A 20 3.77 -9.61 -6.63
N ASP A 21 4.23 -8.91 -5.60
CA ASP A 21 4.83 -9.53 -4.42
C ASP A 21 3.77 -10.31 -3.63
N LEU A 22 2.61 -9.69 -3.40
CA LEU A 22 1.49 -10.34 -2.71
C LEU A 22 1.07 -11.63 -3.43
N VAL A 23 0.86 -11.58 -4.75
CA VAL A 23 0.49 -12.76 -5.55
C VAL A 23 1.58 -13.82 -5.47
N ASN A 24 2.86 -13.45 -5.57
CA ASN A 24 3.96 -14.41 -5.42
C ASN A 24 3.96 -15.09 -4.04
N GLY A 25 3.70 -14.34 -2.98
CA GLY A 25 3.64 -14.88 -1.62
C GLY A 25 2.44 -15.82 -1.42
N LEU A 26 1.28 -15.47 -1.98
CA LEU A 26 0.09 -16.32 -1.93
C LEU A 26 0.29 -17.63 -2.67
N ILE A 27 0.91 -17.60 -3.87
CA ILE A 27 1.21 -18.82 -4.64
C ILE A 27 2.16 -19.72 -3.85
N ARG A 28 3.25 -19.18 -3.30
CA ARG A 28 4.20 -19.94 -2.47
C ARG A 28 3.55 -20.56 -1.25
N LEU A 29 2.68 -19.82 -0.56
CA LEU A 29 1.96 -20.34 0.60
C LEU A 29 1.03 -21.49 0.20
N MET A 30 0.29 -21.35 -0.90
CA MET A 30 -0.62 -22.37 -1.43
C MET A 30 0.11 -23.65 -1.85
N GLU A 31 1.34 -23.53 -2.36
CA GLU A 31 2.19 -24.66 -2.76
C GLU A 31 2.97 -25.29 -1.60
N SER A 32 2.93 -24.69 -0.41
CA SER A 32 3.65 -25.18 0.77
C SER A 32 2.82 -26.16 1.62
N ASP A 33 3.49 -26.88 2.51
CA ASP A 33 2.84 -27.75 3.51
C ASP A 33 2.40 -27.00 4.79
N VAL A 34 2.54 -25.67 4.84
CA VAL A 34 2.22 -24.84 6.01
C VAL A 34 0.70 -24.82 6.23
N ARG A 35 0.25 -25.07 7.46
CA ARG A 35 -1.19 -25.12 7.84
C ARG A 35 -1.60 -23.97 8.77
N GLU A 36 -0.66 -23.11 9.12
CA GLU A 36 -0.78 -22.03 10.07
C GLU A 36 -0.90 -20.69 9.34
N PRO A 37 -1.51 -19.66 9.96
CA PRO A 37 -1.53 -18.33 9.39
C PRO A 37 -0.11 -17.78 9.16
N VAL A 38 0.11 -17.24 7.95
CA VAL A 38 1.34 -16.57 7.53
C VAL A 38 0.99 -15.19 6.98
N ASN A 39 1.60 -14.15 7.54
CA ASN A 39 1.45 -12.80 7.02
C ASN A 39 2.22 -12.65 5.70
N ILE A 40 1.50 -12.32 4.63
CA ILE A 40 2.09 -11.94 3.33
C ILE A 40 1.89 -10.43 3.16
N GLY A 41 2.97 -9.67 3.32
CA GLY A 41 2.92 -8.22 3.29
C GLY A 41 4.30 -7.59 3.26
N ASN A 42 4.34 -6.27 3.42
CA ASN A 42 5.58 -5.50 3.45
C ASN A 42 5.84 -5.01 4.88
N PRO A 43 7.00 -5.31 5.51
CA PRO A 43 7.29 -4.83 6.86
C PRO A 43 7.71 -3.34 6.87
N ASN A 44 7.91 -2.72 5.70
CA ASN A 44 8.31 -1.32 5.64
C ASN A 44 7.10 -0.40 5.82
N GLU A 45 7.16 0.42 6.87
CA GLU A 45 6.11 1.40 7.20
C GLU A 45 6.41 2.79 6.63
N MET A 46 5.33 3.51 6.33
CA MET A 46 5.36 4.93 5.99
C MET A 46 4.18 5.64 6.65
N THR A 47 4.36 6.91 7.02
CA THR A 47 3.25 7.74 7.51
C THR A 47 2.29 8.06 6.36
N ILE A 48 1.00 8.18 6.66
CA ILE A 48 0.00 8.58 5.65
C ILE A 48 0.32 9.94 5.05
N LEU A 49 0.86 10.88 5.85
CA LEU A 49 1.29 12.18 5.34
C LEU A 49 2.37 12.04 4.25
N LYS A 50 3.39 11.20 4.50
CA LYS A 50 4.47 10.97 3.53
C LYS A 50 3.96 10.31 2.24
N VAL A 51 2.97 9.42 2.35
CA VAL A 51 2.30 8.83 1.19
C VAL A 51 1.59 9.89 0.36
N ALA A 52 0.79 10.75 1.01
CA ALA A 52 0.07 11.83 0.33
C ALA A 52 1.01 12.83 -0.35
N GLU A 53 2.06 13.26 0.34
CA GLU A 53 3.12 14.12 -0.21
C GLU A 53 3.76 13.47 -1.44
N ARG A 54 4.10 12.17 -1.35
CA ARG A 54 4.74 11.48 -2.47
C ARG A 54 3.84 11.33 -3.68
N ILE A 55 2.56 11.05 -3.48
CA ILE A 55 1.57 11.02 -4.55
C ILE A 55 1.43 12.41 -5.19
N ARG A 56 1.43 13.49 -4.40
CA ARG A 56 1.39 14.86 -4.94
C ARG A 56 2.59 15.17 -5.83
N GLU A 57 3.79 14.82 -5.37
CA GLU A 57 5.02 14.99 -6.15
C GLU A 57 4.98 14.22 -7.48
N LEU A 58 4.60 12.94 -7.45
CA LEU A 58 4.60 12.07 -8.63
C LEU A 58 3.51 12.42 -9.65
N THR A 59 2.41 13.01 -9.19
CA THR A 59 1.31 13.48 -10.06
C THR A 59 1.48 14.93 -10.49
N GLY A 60 2.32 15.72 -9.82
CA GLY A 60 2.47 17.14 -10.04
C GLY A 60 1.25 17.97 -9.61
N THR A 61 0.34 17.42 -8.81
CA THR A 61 -0.88 18.12 -8.40
C THR A 61 -0.61 19.13 -7.28
N SER A 62 -1.30 20.26 -7.35
CA SER A 62 -1.37 21.26 -6.29
C SER A 62 -2.57 21.06 -5.34
N SER A 63 -3.29 19.93 -5.44
CA SER A 63 -4.43 19.61 -4.56
C SER A 63 -4.05 19.79 -3.09
N PRO A 64 -4.87 20.51 -2.29
CA PRO A 64 -4.62 20.67 -0.87
C PRO A 64 -4.77 19.33 -0.15
N ILE A 65 -4.08 19.19 0.99
CA ILE A 65 -4.32 18.08 1.91
C ILE A 65 -5.31 18.57 2.96
N GLU A 66 -6.41 17.85 3.14
CA GLU A 66 -7.43 18.15 4.13
C GLU A 66 -7.44 17.09 5.21
N HIS A 67 -7.52 17.52 6.46
CA HIS A 67 -7.53 16.62 7.60
C HIS A 67 -8.95 16.43 8.12
N CYS A 68 -9.38 15.18 8.20
CA CYS A 68 -10.65 14.77 8.82
C CYS A 68 -10.40 14.08 10.16
N PRO A 69 -11.39 13.99 11.06
CA PRO A 69 -11.26 13.23 12.30
C PRO A 69 -10.89 11.76 12.04
N LEU A 70 -9.93 11.21 12.79
CA LEU A 70 -9.58 9.79 12.71
C LEU A 70 -10.73 8.95 13.30
N PRO A 71 -11.21 7.90 12.62
CA PRO A 71 -12.16 6.96 13.22
C PRO A 71 -11.61 6.35 14.51
N GLU A 72 -12.44 6.19 15.54
CA GLU A 72 -12.01 5.67 16.86
C GLU A 72 -11.36 4.29 16.76
N ASP A 73 -11.85 3.44 15.85
CA ASP A 73 -11.40 2.06 15.68
C ASP A 73 -10.19 1.90 14.74
N ASP A 74 -9.60 2.99 14.21
CA ASP A 74 -8.47 2.86 13.29
C ASP A 74 -7.13 2.69 14.03
N PRO A 75 -6.44 1.54 13.90
CA PRO A 75 -5.13 1.36 14.53
C PRO A 75 -4.10 2.35 13.97
N LYS A 76 -3.31 2.92 14.90
CA LYS A 76 -2.26 3.91 14.59
C LYS A 76 -1.05 3.31 13.88
N VAL A 77 -0.82 2.00 14.02
CA VAL A 77 0.32 1.27 13.45
C VAL A 77 -0.22 0.03 12.74
N ARG A 78 0.25 -0.21 11.50
CA ARG A 78 -0.08 -1.42 10.73
C ARG A 78 1.17 -1.91 10.00
N GLN A 79 1.93 -2.76 10.70
CA GLN A 79 3.16 -3.39 10.22
C GLN A 79 3.02 -4.91 10.32
N PRO A 80 3.01 -5.65 9.19
CA PRO A 80 3.01 -7.10 9.23
C PRO A 80 4.38 -7.62 9.66
N ASP A 81 4.42 -8.47 10.68
CA ASP A 81 5.57 -9.33 10.94
C ASP A 81 5.57 -10.48 9.92
N ILE A 82 6.58 -10.49 9.04
CA ILE A 82 6.72 -11.46 7.95
C ILE A 82 7.76 -12.55 8.23
N PHE A 83 8.20 -12.72 9.48
CA PHE A 83 9.19 -13.74 9.85
C PHE A 83 8.83 -15.13 9.31
N ARG A 84 7.58 -15.57 9.50
CA ARG A 84 7.11 -16.88 8.99
C ARG A 84 7.17 -16.99 7.47
N ALA A 85 6.89 -15.92 6.74
CA ALA A 85 6.92 -15.95 5.28
C ALA A 85 8.37 -16.09 4.77
N LYS A 86 9.33 -15.45 5.45
CA LYS A 86 10.76 -15.60 5.15
C LYS A 86 11.24 -17.02 5.44
N GLU A 87 10.98 -17.51 6.65
CA GLU A 87 11.51 -18.80 7.12
C GLU A 87 10.84 -20.00 6.43
N LEU A 88 9.51 -19.99 6.31
CA LEU A 88 8.76 -21.16 5.84
C LEU A 88 8.59 -21.19 4.33
N LEU A 89 8.58 -20.02 3.67
CA LEU A 89 8.29 -19.92 2.23
C LEU A 89 9.48 -19.40 1.40
N GLY A 90 10.56 -18.97 2.05
CA GLY A 90 11.66 -18.26 1.40
C GLY A 90 11.18 -17.00 0.67
N TRP A 91 10.15 -16.33 1.20
CA TRP A 91 9.47 -15.22 0.56
C TRP A 91 9.67 -13.91 1.33
N GLU A 92 9.93 -12.85 0.58
CA GLU A 92 9.85 -11.46 1.03
C GLU A 92 9.49 -10.56 -0.16
N PRO A 93 8.82 -9.42 0.07
CA PRO A 93 8.48 -8.49 -1.00
C PRO A 93 9.73 -7.82 -1.56
N LYS A 94 9.75 -7.59 -2.87
CA LYS A 94 10.91 -7.05 -3.59
C LYS A 94 10.66 -5.68 -4.21
N VAL A 95 9.40 -5.32 -4.44
CA VAL A 95 9.02 -4.06 -5.05
C VAL A 95 8.95 -2.98 -3.98
N GLY A 96 9.80 -1.96 -4.14
CA GLY A 96 9.79 -0.79 -3.27
C GLY A 96 8.52 0.05 -3.46
N PHE A 97 8.19 0.88 -2.46
CA PHE A 97 7.02 1.76 -2.51
C PHE A 97 7.03 2.65 -3.75
N GLU A 98 8.19 3.23 -4.09
CA GLU A 98 8.37 4.13 -5.24
C GLU A 98 8.04 3.48 -6.59
N ASP A 99 8.56 2.28 -6.82
CA ASP A 99 8.32 1.54 -8.06
C ASP A 99 6.86 1.07 -8.14
N GLY A 100 6.32 0.61 -7.01
CA GLY A 100 4.92 0.20 -6.90
C GLY A 100 3.95 1.35 -7.17
N ILE A 101 4.16 2.52 -6.57
CA ILE A 101 3.26 3.67 -6.78
C ILE A 101 3.39 4.25 -8.19
N ARG A 102 4.59 4.26 -8.79
CA ARG A 102 4.77 4.71 -10.18
C ARG A 102 4.00 3.82 -11.15
N SER A 103 4.14 2.50 -11.01
CA SER A 103 3.39 1.52 -11.82
C SER A 103 1.88 1.65 -11.62
N THR A 104 1.46 1.92 -10.38
CA THR A 104 0.03 2.14 -10.04
C THR A 104 -0.51 3.42 -10.69
N LEU A 105 0.25 4.52 -10.68
CA LEU A 105 -0.15 5.77 -11.34
C LEU A 105 -0.22 5.63 -12.86
N GLU A 106 0.68 4.87 -13.48
CA GLU A 106 0.64 4.57 -14.91
C GLU A 106 -0.62 3.78 -15.28
N ASP A 107 -0.97 2.76 -14.50
CA ASP A 107 -2.19 2.00 -14.67
C ASP A 107 -3.44 2.89 -14.54
N PHE A 108 -3.50 3.75 -13.52
CA PHE A 108 -4.60 4.69 -13.33
C PHE A 108 -4.76 5.66 -14.51
N ARG A 109 -3.66 6.23 -15.03
CA ARG A 109 -3.71 7.11 -16.21
C ARG A 109 -4.33 6.39 -17.42
N ARG A 110 -3.89 5.16 -17.67
CA ARG A 110 -4.41 4.34 -18.77
C ARG A 110 -5.91 4.07 -18.64
N ARG A 111 -6.39 3.71 -17.44
CA ARG A 111 -7.82 3.43 -17.21
C ARG A 111 -8.69 4.66 -17.41
N ILE A 112 -8.22 5.82 -16.94
CA ILE A 112 -8.90 7.11 -17.15
C ILE A 112 -8.98 7.46 -18.64
N GLU A 113 -7.88 7.27 -19.39
CA GLU A 113 -7.85 7.48 -20.85
C GLU A 113 -8.81 6.55 -21.61
N GLN A 114 -9.07 5.36 -21.07
CA GLN A 114 -10.00 4.37 -21.62
C GLN A 114 -11.46 4.60 -21.20
N GLY A 115 -11.74 5.64 -20.41
CA GLY A 115 -13.08 5.97 -19.94
C GLY A 115 -13.64 5.00 -18.90
N GLU A 116 -12.78 4.21 -18.24
CA GLU A 116 -13.21 3.37 -17.14
C GLU A 116 -13.52 4.25 -15.92
N GLU A 117 -14.72 4.06 -15.35
CA GLU A 117 -15.10 4.72 -14.11
C GLU A 117 -14.22 4.20 -12.97
N MET A 118 -13.55 5.12 -12.30
CA MET A 118 -12.75 4.84 -11.12
C MET A 118 -13.72 4.56 -9.97
N ALA A 119 -13.61 3.39 -9.32
CA ALA A 119 -14.43 3.07 -8.16
C ALA A 119 -14.31 4.18 -7.10
N SER A 120 -15.45 4.77 -6.73
CA SER A 120 -15.60 5.87 -5.76
C SER A 120 -15.38 5.41 -4.33
#